data_AF-A0A5S3RSP8-F1
#
_entry.id   AF-A0A5S3RSP8-F1
#
_cell.length_a   1.000
_cell.length_b   1.000
_cell.length_c   1.000
_cell.angle_alpha   90.00
_cell.angle_beta   90.00
_cell.angle_gamma   90.00
#
_symmetry.space_group_name_H-M   'P 1'
#
loop_
_entity.id
_entity.type
_entity.pdbx_description
1 polymer ?
#
loop_
_entity_poly.entity_id
_entity_poly.type
_entity_poly.pdbx_seq_one_letter_code
_entity_poly.pdbx_strand_id
1 'polypeptide(L)'
;MSHFLLALVLACLSFNLYAEQFTRFASAKKHLIKTLPENATSLYCGCDIKRQGKKLVPDPTACGYVPRNAVTRSGKPNARATRIEWEHIVPAWEFGHQLQCWQNGGRKNCIKTSAQFRKMEADINNLAPAIGEINADRSNYRFGMITGDANQYGRCQVKVDFKQRVVEPPFYARKRIADAYFYMQKTYGLKISDKQQKLFNTWQNQALAAQQSNKAL
;
A
#
# COMPACT_ATOMS: atom_id res chain seq x y z
N MET A 1 46.91 36.60 0.33
CA MET A 1 46.75 35.19 -0.08
C MET A 1 45.96 34.37 0.96
N SER A 2 44.77 34.85 1.39
CA SER A 2 43.95 34.16 2.40
C SER A 2 42.46 34.03 2.04
N HIS A 3 42.04 34.47 0.85
CA HIS A 3 40.65 34.33 0.39
C HIS A 3 40.42 33.12 -0.52
N PHE A 4 41.48 32.37 -0.88
CA PHE A 4 41.37 31.14 -1.68
C PHE A 4 41.15 29.87 -0.85
N LEU A 5 41.24 29.95 0.50
CA LEU A 5 41.08 28.78 1.38
C LEU A 5 39.64 28.56 1.87
N LEU A 6 38.72 29.51 1.66
CA LEU A 6 37.33 29.37 2.09
C LEU A 6 36.42 28.71 1.04
N ALA A 7 36.90 28.52 -0.19
CA ALA A 7 36.11 27.96 -1.29
C ALA A 7 36.14 26.42 -1.36
N LEU A 8 36.97 25.73 -0.56
CA LEU A 8 37.17 24.28 -0.66
C LEU A 8 36.37 23.43 0.36
N VAL A 9 35.70 24.05 1.34
CA VAL A 9 34.97 23.32 2.41
C VAL A 9 33.48 23.15 2.09
N LEU A 10 32.96 23.84 1.07
CA LEU A 10 31.58 23.68 0.59
C LEU A 10 31.44 22.64 -0.54
N ALA A 11 32.40 21.71 -0.67
CA ALA A 11 32.26 20.54 -1.52
C ALA A 11 31.38 19.50 -0.81
N CYS A 12 30.07 19.71 -0.90
CA CYS A 12 29.08 18.65 -1.06
C CYS A 12 29.33 17.37 -0.25
N LEU A 13 29.00 17.40 1.04
CA LEU A 13 28.51 16.21 1.75
C LEU A 13 27.16 15.81 1.13
N SER A 14 27.21 15.33 -0.11
CA SER A 14 26.11 14.58 -0.72
C SER A 14 26.11 13.23 -0.04
N PHE A 15 25.54 13.14 1.15
CA PHE A 15 25.15 11.86 1.70
C PHE A 15 24.17 11.26 0.68
N ASN A 16 24.67 10.33 -0.13
CA ASN A 16 23.81 9.46 -0.90
C ASN A 16 23.04 8.63 0.13
N LEU A 17 21.87 9.11 0.51
CA LEU A 17 20.87 8.31 1.20
C LEU A 17 20.46 7.22 0.20
N TYR A 18 21.20 6.12 0.20
CA TYR A 18 20.81 4.92 -0.53
C TYR A 18 19.51 4.43 0.10
N ALA A 19 18.39 4.66 -0.60
CA ALA A 19 17.12 4.07 -0.25
C ALA A 19 17.29 2.54 -0.21
N GLU A 20 16.83 1.90 0.87
CA GLU A 20 16.97 0.46 1.03
C GLU A 20 16.18 -0.26 -0.07
N GLN A 21 16.92 -0.89 -0.99
CA GLN A 21 16.34 -1.54 -2.14
C GLN A 21 16.34 -3.06 -1.95
N PHE A 22 15.15 -3.66 -2.09
CA PHE A 22 14.99 -5.11 -2.00
C PHE A 22 14.81 -5.73 -3.38
N THR A 23 15.29 -6.96 -3.53
CA THR A 23 15.10 -7.78 -4.73
C THR A 23 14.24 -9.02 -4.45
N ARG A 24 13.75 -9.17 -3.22
CA ARG A 24 12.89 -10.28 -2.80
C ARG A 24 11.81 -9.75 -1.86
N PHE A 25 10.55 -10.02 -2.18
CA PHE A 25 9.41 -9.60 -1.35
C PHE A 25 9.49 -10.13 0.08
N ALA A 26 10.02 -11.35 0.29
CA ALA A 26 10.20 -11.90 1.64
C ALA A 26 11.17 -11.05 2.49
N SER A 27 12.25 -10.55 1.89
CA SER A 27 13.21 -9.68 2.57
C SER A 27 12.60 -8.32 2.89
N ALA A 28 11.90 -7.71 1.93
CA ALA A 28 11.16 -6.46 2.13
C ALA A 28 10.14 -6.57 3.27
N LYS A 29 9.34 -7.65 3.29
CA LYS A 29 8.40 -7.91 4.40
C LYS A 29 9.10 -8.07 5.74
N LYS A 30 10.22 -8.80 5.79
CA LYS A 30 10.97 -9.00 7.03
C LYS A 30 11.48 -7.66 7.57
N HIS A 31 12.03 -6.81 6.70
CA HIS A 31 12.43 -5.45 7.05
C HIS A 31 11.22 -4.67 7.57
N LEU A 32 10.14 -4.59 6.80
CA LEU A 32 8.96 -3.82 7.15
C LEU A 32 8.29 -4.28 8.46
N ILE A 33 8.28 -5.58 8.76
CA ILE A 33 7.81 -6.08 10.06
C ILE A 33 8.75 -5.63 11.19
N LYS A 34 10.06 -5.63 10.97
CA LYS A 34 11.05 -5.21 11.98
C LYS A 34 10.96 -3.70 12.25
N THR A 35 10.78 -2.89 11.21
CA THR A 35 10.80 -1.43 11.29
C THR A 35 9.42 -0.78 11.40
N LEU A 36 8.34 -1.58 11.47
CA LEU A 36 6.99 -1.06 11.64
C LEU A 36 6.90 -0.21 12.93
N PRO A 37 6.55 1.09 12.80
CA PRO A 37 6.36 1.98 13.95
C PRO A 37 5.30 1.47 14.93
N GLU A 38 5.43 1.80 16.21
CA GLU A 38 4.47 1.37 17.24
C GLU A 38 3.08 1.95 17.04
N ASN A 39 2.99 3.17 16.50
CA ASN A 39 1.75 3.85 16.17
C ASN A 39 1.25 3.56 14.74
N ALA A 40 1.79 2.52 14.09
CA ALA A 40 1.37 2.18 12.73
C ALA A 40 -0.06 1.63 12.71
N THR A 41 -0.83 2.11 11.74
CA THR A 41 -2.21 1.68 11.53
C THR A 41 -2.39 0.98 10.18
N SER A 42 -3.40 0.12 10.08
CA SER A 42 -3.76 -0.57 8.84
C SER A 42 -4.28 0.41 7.78
N LEU A 43 -3.88 0.22 6.53
CA LEU A 43 -4.12 1.13 5.41
C LEU A 43 -5.61 1.50 5.23
N TYR A 44 -6.49 0.51 5.25
CA TYR A 44 -7.89 0.69 4.86
C TYR A 44 -8.85 0.95 6.03
N CYS A 45 -8.46 0.60 7.26
CA CYS A 45 -9.34 0.73 8.42
C CYS A 45 -8.77 1.60 9.53
N GLY A 46 -7.50 1.99 9.48
CA GLY A 46 -6.89 2.80 10.53
C GLY A 46 -6.80 2.07 11.87
N CYS A 47 -6.98 0.75 11.89
CA CYS A 47 -6.82 -0.05 13.11
C CYS A 47 -5.35 -0.08 13.53
N ASP A 48 -5.10 0.08 14.82
CA ASP A 48 -3.79 -0.12 15.42
C ASP A 48 -3.29 -1.54 15.17
N ILE A 49 -1.98 -1.71 15.12
CA ILE A 49 -1.34 -2.99 14.82
C ILE A 49 -0.58 -3.48 16.04
N LYS A 50 -1.05 -4.59 16.62
CA LYS A 50 -0.38 -5.25 17.75
C LYS A 50 0.56 -6.34 17.27
N ARG A 51 1.67 -6.51 17.99
CA ARG A 51 2.59 -7.64 17.81
C ARG A 51 2.16 -8.77 18.74
N GLN A 52 1.87 -9.94 18.19
CA GLN A 52 1.60 -11.18 18.92
C GLN A 52 2.59 -12.26 18.48
N GLY A 53 3.68 -12.39 19.24
CA GLY A 53 4.83 -13.18 18.83
C GLY A 53 5.39 -12.70 17.49
N LYS A 54 5.43 -13.58 16.48
CA LYS A 54 5.87 -13.24 15.11
C LYS A 54 4.77 -12.65 14.23
N LYS A 55 3.52 -12.58 14.71
CA LYS A 55 2.37 -12.12 13.94
C LYS A 55 2.06 -10.66 14.25
N LEU A 56 1.58 -9.96 13.22
CA LEU A 56 0.96 -8.66 13.35
C LEU A 56 -0.55 -8.86 13.28
N VAL A 57 -1.30 -8.31 14.24
CA VAL A 57 -2.75 -8.45 14.34
C VAL A 57 -3.40 -7.06 14.40
N PRO A 58 -4.54 -6.85 13.74
CA PRO A 58 -5.29 -5.61 13.89
C PRO A 58 -5.97 -5.55 15.26
N ASP A 59 -5.95 -4.39 15.91
CA ASP A 59 -6.79 -4.09 17.06
C ASP A 59 -8.08 -3.39 16.62
N PRO A 60 -9.25 -4.04 16.69
CA PRO A 60 -10.51 -3.43 16.27
C PRO A 60 -11.07 -2.41 17.26
N THR A 61 -10.52 -2.27 18.48
CA THR A 61 -11.13 -1.51 19.58
C THR A 61 -11.44 -0.06 19.21
N ALA A 62 -10.47 0.66 18.65
CA ALA A 62 -10.65 2.06 18.27
C ALA A 62 -11.29 2.24 16.88
N CYS A 63 -10.84 1.45 15.90
CA CYS A 63 -11.29 1.57 14.50
C CYS A 63 -12.67 0.95 14.23
N GLY A 64 -13.17 0.08 15.12
CA GLY A 64 -14.46 -0.60 14.99
C GLY A 64 -14.56 -1.57 13.81
N TYR A 65 -13.45 -2.20 13.41
CA TYR A 65 -13.45 -3.21 12.36
C TYR A 65 -14.24 -4.45 12.79
N VAL A 66 -15.14 -4.90 11.92
CA VAL A 66 -15.88 -6.16 12.07
C VAL A 66 -15.67 -6.98 10.80
N PRO A 67 -15.25 -8.27 10.90
CA PRO A 67 -15.05 -9.10 9.72
C PRO A 67 -16.35 -9.31 8.94
N ARG A 68 -16.27 -9.19 7.61
CA ARG A 68 -17.40 -9.53 6.72
C ARG A 68 -17.69 -11.03 6.73
N ASN A 69 -16.64 -11.86 6.78
CA ASN A 69 -16.72 -13.29 6.94
C ASN A 69 -15.89 -13.71 8.17
N ALA A 70 -16.51 -13.73 9.35
CA ALA A 70 -15.82 -14.17 10.58
C ALA A 70 -15.39 -15.65 10.52
N VAL A 71 -16.12 -16.47 9.75
CA VAL A 71 -15.84 -17.91 9.58
C VAL A 71 -15.70 -18.29 8.11
N THR A 72 -14.92 -19.33 7.84
CA THR A 72 -14.81 -19.94 6.51
C THR A 72 -16.04 -20.79 6.20
N ARG A 73 -16.17 -21.24 4.94
CA ARG A 73 -17.22 -22.19 4.53
C ARG A 73 -17.20 -23.50 5.32
N SER A 74 -16.06 -23.87 5.91
CA SER A 74 -15.92 -25.06 6.74
C SER A 74 -16.18 -24.79 8.23
N GLY A 75 -16.76 -23.65 8.59
CA GLY A 75 -17.07 -23.26 9.97
C GLY A 75 -15.85 -22.89 10.84
N LYS A 76 -14.64 -22.77 10.27
CA LYS A 76 -13.43 -22.42 11.03
C LYS A 76 -13.26 -20.90 11.10
N PRO A 77 -12.63 -20.34 12.15
CA PRO A 77 -12.32 -18.92 12.19
C PRO A 77 -11.54 -18.46 10.95
N ASN A 78 -11.93 -17.32 10.37
CA ASN A 78 -11.24 -16.73 9.24
C ASN A 78 -9.90 -16.13 9.68
N ALA A 79 -8.81 -16.88 9.52
CA ALA A 79 -7.46 -16.45 9.90
C ALA A 79 -6.98 -15.16 9.21
N ARG A 80 -7.59 -14.77 8.07
CA ARG A 80 -7.26 -13.51 7.40
C ARG A 80 -7.91 -12.29 8.03
N ALA A 81 -9.05 -12.46 8.70
CA ALA A 81 -9.68 -11.39 9.46
C ALA A 81 -8.87 -11.00 10.72
N THR A 82 -7.97 -11.88 11.19
CA THR A 82 -7.26 -11.72 12.47
C THR A 82 -5.75 -11.47 12.30
N ARG A 83 -5.29 -11.12 11.10
CA ARG A 83 -3.86 -10.84 10.84
C ARG A 83 -3.68 -9.69 9.88
N ILE A 84 -2.54 -9.02 10.00
CA ILE A 84 -2.06 -8.06 9.02
C ILE A 84 -1.35 -8.81 7.89
N GLU A 85 -1.65 -8.42 6.66
CA GLU A 85 -0.94 -8.82 5.46
C GLU A 85 -0.33 -7.57 4.80
N TRP A 86 0.80 -7.75 4.12
CA TRP A 86 1.43 -6.66 3.37
C TRP A 86 0.72 -6.50 2.04
N GLU A 87 -0.03 -5.41 1.92
CA GLU A 87 -0.76 -5.00 0.72
C GLU A 87 0.20 -4.42 -0.31
N HIS A 88 0.02 -4.84 -1.56
CA HIS A 88 0.61 -4.19 -2.73
C HIS A 88 -0.38 -3.12 -3.21
N ILE A 89 -0.18 -1.84 -2.85
CA ILE A 89 -1.13 -0.76 -3.15
C ILE A 89 -1.43 -0.72 -4.65
N VAL A 90 -0.39 -0.69 -5.48
CA VAL A 90 -0.45 -1.10 -6.89
C VAL A 90 -0.31 -2.63 -6.90
N PRO A 91 -1.35 -3.39 -7.30
CA PRO A 91 -1.32 -4.84 -7.21
C PRO A 91 -0.20 -5.44 -8.05
N ALA A 92 0.34 -6.58 -7.62
CA ALA A 92 1.33 -7.33 -8.40
C ALA A 92 0.86 -7.69 -9.81
N TRP A 93 -0.45 -7.89 -9.98
CA TRP A 93 -1.04 -8.10 -11.28
C TRP A 93 -0.91 -6.85 -12.17
N GLU A 94 -1.16 -5.65 -11.65
CA GLU A 94 -1.15 -4.41 -12.43
C GLU A 94 0.21 -4.16 -13.09
N PHE A 95 1.30 -4.25 -12.31
CA PHE A 95 2.66 -4.04 -12.84
C PHE A 95 3.30 -5.29 -13.48
N GLY A 96 2.61 -6.44 -13.45
CA GLY A 96 3.20 -7.73 -13.84
C GLY A 96 2.53 -8.42 -15.02
N HIS A 97 1.20 -8.26 -15.19
CA HIS A 97 0.41 -9.12 -16.08
C HIS A 97 0.80 -9.01 -17.55
N GLN A 98 1.38 -7.89 -17.99
CA GLN A 98 1.81 -7.70 -19.38
C GLN A 98 3.23 -8.23 -19.65
N LEU A 99 3.97 -8.65 -18.62
CA LEU A 99 5.33 -9.16 -18.78
C LEU A 99 5.31 -10.59 -19.33
N GLN A 100 6.28 -10.93 -20.18
CA GLN A 100 6.41 -12.27 -20.74
C GLN A 100 6.52 -13.36 -19.66
N CYS A 101 7.21 -13.07 -18.54
CA CYS A 101 7.28 -14.01 -17.42
C CYS A 101 5.90 -14.37 -16.87
N TRP A 102 4.95 -13.44 -16.91
CA TRP A 102 3.61 -13.64 -16.37
C TRP A 102 2.77 -14.46 -17.33
N GLN A 103 2.91 -14.23 -18.62
CA GLN A 103 2.29 -15.08 -19.65
C GLN A 103 2.80 -16.53 -19.55
N ASN A 104 4.09 -16.72 -19.24
CA ASN A 104 4.73 -18.03 -19.15
C ASN A 104 4.58 -18.73 -17.77
N GLY A 105 3.65 -18.32 -16.91
CA GLY A 105 3.43 -19.00 -15.62
C GLY A 105 3.08 -18.09 -14.42
N GLY A 106 2.51 -16.92 -14.70
CA GLY A 106 2.00 -15.97 -13.72
C GLY A 106 3.06 -15.38 -12.79
N ARG A 107 2.57 -14.82 -11.68
CA ARG A 107 3.40 -14.24 -10.61
C ARG A 107 4.52 -15.18 -10.16
N LYS A 108 4.24 -16.48 -10.01
CA LYS A 108 5.22 -17.47 -9.56
C LYS A 108 6.41 -17.57 -10.52
N ASN A 109 6.15 -17.54 -11.83
CA ASN A 109 7.23 -17.53 -12.81
C ASN A 109 7.98 -16.20 -12.80
N CYS A 110 7.29 -15.07 -12.75
CA CYS A 110 7.94 -13.76 -12.67
C CYS A 110 8.86 -13.58 -11.46
N ILE A 111 8.48 -14.09 -10.28
CA ILE A 111 9.35 -14.10 -9.10
C ILE A 111 10.67 -14.82 -9.41
N LYS A 112 10.63 -15.93 -10.16
CA LYS A 112 11.82 -16.72 -10.49
C LYS A 112 12.66 -16.07 -11.59
N THR A 113 12.04 -15.59 -12.66
CA THR A 113 12.73 -15.31 -13.92
C THR A 113 12.92 -13.82 -14.22
N SER A 114 12.12 -12.91 -13.64
CA SER A 114 12.18 -11.48 -13.96
C SER A 114 12.78 -10.67 -12.81
N ALA A 115 14.00 -10.15 -13.02
CA ALA A 115 14.65 -9.23 -12.08
C ALA A 115 13.86 -7.92 -11.94
N GLN A 116 13.30 -7.40 -13.03
CA GLN A 116 12.45 -6.22 -13.04
C GLN A 116 11.20 -6.44 -12.18
N PHE A 117 10.49 -7.57 -12.36
CA PHE A 117 9.31 -7.89 -11.55
C PHE A 117 9.65 -8.00 -10.07
N ARG A 118 10.73 -8.71 -9.73
CA ARG A 118 11.20 -8.84 -8.35
C ARG A 118 11.50 -7.51 -7.68
N LYS A 119 12.09 -6.57 -8.42
CA LYS A 119 12.36 -5.20 -7.94
C LYS A 119 11.05 -4.48 -7.63
N MET A 120 10.08 -4.48 -8.56
CA MET A 120 8.77 -3.87 -8.36
C MET A 120 7.98 -4.49 -7.21
N GLU A 121 7.99 -5.82 -7.09
CA GLU A 121 7.26 -6.55 -6.05
C GLU A 121 7.84 -6.31 -4.65
N ALA A 122 9.15 -6.13 -4.54
CA ALA A 122 9.85 -5.93 -3.28
C ALA A 122 9.97 -4.45 -2.87
N ASP A 123 9.44 -3.52 -3.68
CA ASP A 123 9.53 -2.09 -3.41
C ASP A 123 8.64 -1.68 -2.24
N ILE A 124 9.27 -1.23 -1.15
CA ILE A 124 8.58 -0.87 0.09
C ILE A 124 7.70 0.37 -0.06
N ASN A 125 7.92 1.23 -1.06
CA ASN A 125 7.08 2.41 -1.32
C ASN A 125 5.67 2.01 -1.81
N ASN A 126 5.53 0.77 -2.30
CA ASN A 126 4.26 0.20 -2.74
C ASN A 126 3.65 -0.76 -1.70
N LEU A 127 4.25 -0.87 -0.51
CA LEU A 127 3.81 -1.79 0.54
C LEU A 127 3.17 -1.07 1.73
N ALA A 128 2.06 -1.61 2.21
CA ALA A 128 1.37 -1.11 3.39
C ALA A 128 0.79 -2.26 4.22
N PRO A 129 0.70 -2.11 5.55
CA PRO A 129 -0.02 -3.09 6.36
C PRO A 129 -1.53 -2.97 6.11
N ALA A 130 -2.21 -4.08 5.84
CA ALA A 130 -3.67 -4.12 5.70
C ALA A 130 -4.24 -5.35 6.44
N ILE A 131 -5.50 -5.26 6.87
CA ILE A 131 -6.21 -6.43 7.41
C ILE A 131 -6.33 -7.47 6.29
N GLY A 132 -5.96 -8.72 6.57
CA GLY A 132 -5.84 -9.77 5.55
C GLY A 132 -7.16 -10.07 4.81
N GLU A 133 -8.32 -9.97 5.49
CA GLU A 133 -9.62 -10.13 4.83
C GLU A 133 -9.82 -9.04 3.76
N ILE A 134 -9.54 -7.79 4.10
CA ILE A 134 -9.76 -6.64 3.21
C ILE A 134 -8.73 -6.63 2.08
N ASN A 135 -7.47 -6.95 2.36
CA ASN A 135 -6.46 -7.16 1.31
C ASN A 135 -6.96 -8.18 0.27
N ALA A 136 -7.52 -9.29 0.74
CA ALA A 136 -8.00 -10.31 -0.16
C ALA A 136 -9.30 -9.98 -0.89
N ASP A 137 -10.25 -9.33 -0.22
CA ASP A 137 -11.48 -8.84 -0.83
C ASP A 137 -11.17 -7.77 -1.89
N ARG A 138 -10.14 -6.93 -1.64
CA ARG A 138 -9.62 -5.95 -2.60
C ARG A 138 -9.02 -6.62 -3.84
N SER A 139 -8.36 -7.76 -3.70
CA SER A 139 -7.82 -8.53 -4.83
C SER A 139 -6.89 -7.68 -5.73
N ASN A 140 -7.12 -7.66 -7.05
CA ASN A 140 -6.52 -6.72 -8.00
C ASN A 140 -7.53 -5.68 -8.50
N TYR A 141 -8.51 -5.31 -7.69
CA TYR A 141 -9.54 -4.35 -8.08
C TYR A 141 -8.95 -2.95 -8.16
N ARG A 142 -9.44 -2.21 -9.16
CA ARG A 142 -9.06 -0.81 -9.33
C ARG A 142 -9.69 0.03 -8.23
N PHE A 143 -9.07 1.16 -7.94
CA PHE A 143 -9.65 2.12 -7.02
C PHE A 143 -10.74 2.96 -7.71
N GLY A 144 -11.71 3.43 -6.94
CA GLY A 144 -12.81 4.26 -7.44
C GLY A 144 -13.72 4.74 -6.33
N MET A 145 -14.81 5.40 -6.71
CA MET A 145 -15.89 5.79 -5.81
C MET A 145 -17.06 4.83 -6.00
N ILE A 146 -17.69 4.41 -4.91
CA ILE A 146 -18.79 3.44 -4.86
C ILE A 146 -19.98 4.10 -4.16
N THR A 147 -21.17 3.98 -4.76
CA THR A 147 -22.42 4.51 -4.20
C THR A 147 -22.86 3.72 -2.97
N GLY A 148 -23.57 4.39 -2.04
CA GLY A 148 -24.06 3.78 -0.81
C GLY A 148 -23.04 3.79 0.33
N ASP A 149 -23.44 3.21 1.47
CA ASP A 149 -22.70 3.30 2.74
C ASP A 149 -21.68 2.16 2.93
N ALA A 150 -20.63 2.44 3.71
CA ALA A 150 -19.57 1.49 4.00
C ALA A 150 -19.93 0.55 5.18
N ASN A 151 -20.83 -0.40 4.93
CA ASN A 151 -21.36 -1.27 5.99
C ASN A 151 -20.76 -2.69 5.99
N GLN A 152 -19.81 -2.97 5.10
CA GLN A 152 -19.24 -4.33 4.91
C GLN A 152 -18.31 -4.78 6.05
N TYR A 153 -17.66 -3.84 6.74
CA TYR A 153 -16.56 -4.12 7.67
C TYR A 153 -16.70 -3.38 9.02
N GLY A 154 -17.93 -3.21 9.51
CA GLY A 154 -18.22 -2.43 10.72
C GLY A 154 -18.05 -0.93 10.49
N ARG A 155 -17.28 -0.25 11.34
CA ARG A 155 -17.01 1.21 11.23
C ARG A 155 -15.95 1.55 10.18
N CYS A 156 -15.25 0.55 9.64
CA CYS A 156 -14.23 0.75 8.63
C CYS A 156 -14.85 1.23 7.31
N GLN A 157 -14.47 2.44 6.88
CA GLN A 157 -15.06 3.14 5.73
C GLN A 157 -14.58 2.66 4.34
N VAL A 158 -14.07 1.43 4.25
CA VAL A 158 -13.71 0.82 2.97
C VAL A 158 -14.94 0.17 2.35
N LYS A 159 -15.12 0.34 1.05
CA LYS A 159 -16.19 -0.32 0.27
C LYS A 159 -15.57 -1.19 -0.80
N VAL A 160 -16.14 -2.38 -1.00
CA VAL A 160 -15.68 -3.32 -2.03
C VAL A 160 -16.89 -3.74 -2.87
N ASP A 161 -16.92 -3.28 -4.12
CA ASP A 161 -17.88 -3.75 -5.12
C ASP A 161 -17.26 -4.92 -5.89
N PHE A 162 -17.63 -6.14 -5.49
CA PHE A 162 -17.14 -7.37 -6.12
C PHE A 162 -17.63 -7.53 -7.56
N LYS A 163 -18.81 -7.00 -7.90
CA LYS A 163 -19.41 -7.12 -9.23
C LYS A 163 -18.71 -6.20 -10.22
N GLN A 164 -18.49 -4.96 -9.84
CA GLN A 164 -17.80 -3.96 -10.65
C GLN A 164 -16.26 -4.02 -10.52
N ARG A 165 -15.76 -4.82 -9.58
CA ARG A 165 -14.33 -4.99 -9.27
C ARG A 165 -13.68 -3.64 -8.94
N VAL A 166 -14.29 -2.92 -8.00
CA VAL A 166 -13.86 -1.60 -7.53
C VAL A 166 -13.72 -1.61 -6.02
N VAL A 167 -12.72 -0.89 -5.51
CA VAL A 167 -12.61 -0.56 -4.09
C VAL A 167 -12.63 0.96 -3.90
N GLU A 168 -13.45 1.43 -2.98
CA GLU A 168 -13.38 2.79 -2.45
C GLU A 168 -12.64 2.76 -1.12
N PRO A 169 -11.43 3.33 -1.03
CA PRO A 169 -10.71 3.43 0.23
C PRO A 169 -11.24 4.61 1.07
N PRO A 170 -11.04 4.56 2.40
CA PRO A 170 -11.39 5.68 3.28
C PRO A 170 -10.61 6.93 2.90
N PHE A 171 -11.16 8.10 3.23
CA PHE A 171 -10.58 9.40 2.85
C PHE A 171 -9.11 9.55 3.24
N TYR A 172 -8.73 9.19 4.47
CA TYR A 172 -7.37 9.31 4.98
C TYR A 172 -6.33 8.45 4.23
N ALA A 173 -6.75 7.38 3.54
CA ALA A 173 -5.85 6.49 2.82
C ALA A 173 -5.60 6.94 1.36
N ARG A 174 -6.49 7.77 0.81
CA ARG A 174 -6.52 8.13 -0.61
C ARG A 174 -5.23 8.78 -1.10
N LYS A 175 -4.67 9.71 -0.32
CA LYS A 175 -3.40 10.38 -0.69
C LYS A 175 -2.26 9.36 -0.80
N ARG A 176 -2.07 8.52 0.21
CA ARG A 176 -1.02 7.49 0.21
C ARG A 176 -1.17 6.53 -0.97
N ILE A 177 -2.41 6.18 -1.32
CA ILE A 177 -2.70 5.34 -2.48
C ILE A 177 -2.29 6.05 -3.78
N ALA A 178 -2.72 7.30 -3.98
CA ALA A 178 -2.35 8.10 -5.15
C ALA A 178 -0.82 8.26 -5.27
N ASP A 179 -0.14 8.57 -4.17
CA ASP A 179 1.31 8.72 -4.11
C ASP A 179 2.03 7.43 -4.53
N ALA A 180 1.57 6.27 -4.07
CA ALA A 180 2.14 4.98 -4.46
C ALA A 180 1.95 4.68 -5.96
N TYR A 181 0.79 5.00 -6.54
CA TYR A 181 0.56 4.85 -7.98
C TYR A 181 1.46 5.75 -8.80
N PHE A 182 1.54 7.05 -8.47
CA PHE A 182 2.40 7.99 -9.18
C PHE A 182 3.89 7.66 -8.99
N TYR A 183 4.28 7.17 -7.81
CA TYR A 183 5.62 6.64 -7.57
C TYR A 183 5.91 5.47 -8.52
N MET A 184 5.02 4.47 -8.61
CA MET A 184 5.22 3.32 -9.48
C MET A 184 5.22 3.70 -10.97
N GLN A 185 4.42 4.69 -11.37
CA GLN A 185 4.46 5.27 -12.72
C GLN A 185 5.81 5.94 -13.00
N LYS A 186 6.28 6.80 -12.11
CA LYS A 186 7.56 7.51 -12.28
C LYS A 186 8.76 6.57 -12.24
N THR A 187 8.78 5.63 -11.31
CA THR A 187 9.94 4.75 -11.05
C THR A 187 10.03 3.58 -12.04
N TYR A 188 8.88 3.04 -12.47
CA TYR A 188 8.84 1.80 -13.27
C TYR A 188 8.12 1.95 -14.60
N GLY A 189 7.65 3.15 -14.96
CA GLY A 189 6.90 3.36 -16.20
C GLY A 189 5.51 2.71 -16.20
N LEU A 190 4.92 2.49 -15.01
CA LEU A 190 3.56 1.95 -14.90
C LEU A 190 2.57 2.82 -15.70
N LYS A 191 1.84 2.22 -16.63
CA LYS A 191 0.79 2.90 -17.38
C LYS A 191 -0.47 3.01 -16.53
N ILE A 192 -0.87 4.23 -16.18
CA ILE A 192 -2.10 4.52 -15.45
C ILE A 192 -3.11 5.10 -16.43
N SER A 193 -4.32 4.54 -16.48
CA SER A 193 -5.40 5.09 -17.34
C SER A 193 -5.76 6.53 -16.95
N ASP A 194 -6.17 7.35 -17.91
CA ASP A 194 -6.53 8.76 -17.67
C ASP A 194 -7.60 8.92 -16.59
N LYS A 195 -8.54 7.98 -16.51
CA LYS A 195 -9.56 7.96 -15.45
C LYS A 195 -8.95 7.77 -14.06
N GLN A 196 -8.00 6.85 -13.91
CA GLN A 196 -7.29 6.65 -12.64
C GLN A 196 -6.35 7.82 -12.34
N GLN A 197 -5.67 8.39 -13.34
CA GLN A 197 -4.83 9.58 -13.16
C GLN A 197 -5.65 10.76 -12.62
N LYS A 198 -6.80 11.06 -13.23
CA LYS A 198 -7.72 12.12 -12.75
C LYS A 198 -8.20 11.86 -11.31
N LEU A 199 -8.54 10.61 -10.99
CA LEU A 199 -8.95 10.21 -9.64
C LEU A 199 -7.83 10.46 -8.63
N PHE A 200 -6.61 10.00 -8.91
CA PHE A 200 -5.47 10.13 -8.00
C PHE A 200 -5.01 11.57 -7.83
N ASN A 201 -5.04 12.39 -8.88
CA ASN A 201 -4.81 13.83 -8.78
C ASN A 201 -5.85 14.50 -7.87
N THR A 202 -7.13 14.14 -8.01
CA THR A 202 -8.21 14.65 -7.14
C THR A 202 -7.95 14.28 -5.68
N TRP A 203 -7.52 13.05 -5.41
CA TRP A 203 -7.20 12.59 -4.05
C TRP A 203 -6.01 13.30 -3.42
N GLN A 204 -4.96 13.60 -4.19
CA GLN A 204 -3.85 14.42 -3.70
C GLN A 204 -4.32 15.84 -3.37
N ASN A 205 -5.10 16.47 -4.24
CA ASN A 205 -5.62 17.82 -4.03
C ASN A 205 -6.56 17.92 -2.81
N GLN A 206 -7.43 16.93 -2.61
CA GLN A 206 -8.30 16.85 -1.43
C GLN A 206 -7.51 16.82 -0.13
N ALA A 207 -6.39 16.08 -0.10
CA ALA A 207 -5.55 16.03 1.09
C ALA A 207 -4.79 17.33 1.34
N LEU A 208 -4.33 18.02 0.29
CA LEU A 208 -3.71 19.35 0.40
C LEU A 208 -4.69 20.37 0.98
N ALA A 209 -5.93 20.38 0.49
CA ALA A 209 -6.99 21.26 1.00
C ALA A 209 -7.27 20.98 2.49
N ALA A 210 -7.41 19.71 2.88
CA ALA A 210 -7.63 19.34 4.29
C ALA A 210 -6.47 19.76 5.21
N GLN A 211 -5.22 19.65 4.73
CA GLN A 211 -4.05 20.13 5.49
C GLN A 211 -4.03 21.65 5.67
N GLN A 212 -4.49 22.40 4.68
CA GLN A 212 -4.58 23.87 4.76
C GLN A 212 -5.66 24.30 5.75
N SER A 213 -6.83 23.66 5.72
CA SER A 213 -7.92 23.94 6.67
C SER A 213 -7.50 23.68 8.12
N ASN A 214 -6.76 22.60 8.39
CA ASN A 214 -6.28 22.28 9.73
C ASN A 214 -5.17 23.21 10.25
N LYS A 215 -4.49 23.97 9.37
CA LYS A 215 -3.49 24.97 9.75
C LYS A 215 -4.08 26.36 9.99
N ALA A 216 -5.32 26.59 9.54
CA ALA A 216 -6.03 27.86 9.67
C ALA A 216 -6.90 27.93 10.95
N LEU A 217 -6.96 26.83 11.72
CA LEU A 217 -7.59 26.69 13.03
C LEU A 217 -6.51 26.63 14.11
#